data_AF-A0A382DFL8-F1
#
_entry.id   AF-A0A382DFL8-F1
#
_cell.length_a   1.000
_cell.length_b   1.000
_cell.length_c   1.000
_cell.angle_alpha   90.00
_cell.angle_beta   90.00
_cell.angle_gamma   90.00
#
_symmetry.space_group_name_H-M   'P 1'
#
loop_
_entity.id
_entity.type
_entity.pdbx_description
1 polymer ?
#
loop_
_entity_poly.entity_id
_entity_poly.type
_entity_poly.pdbx_seq_one_letter_code
_entity_poly.pdbx_strand_id
1 'polypeptide(L)'
;ARFGDPEAMNVLSLLKSDFIDICERMADGTLDGADVQFQNKATVCKYAVPEGYPDNPVKGEPINISNIENSDGLFYASVDIKNGELVEAGSRTIAVVGIADSIVEAEAIAEKEVSSVSGPLFHRSDIGTATVIQERMDHMNSLR
;
A
#
# COMPACT_ATOMS: atom_id res chain seq x y z
N ALA A 1 8.20 -8.77 10.56
CA ALA A 1 8.19 -7.35 10.95
C ALA A 1 6.78 -6.80 10.70
N ARG A 2 6.19 -6.01 11.60
CA ARG A 2 4.83 -5.45 11.44
C ARG A 2 4.79 -3.98 11.01
N PHE A 3 5.83 -3.20 11.34
CA PHE A 3 5.91 -1.75 11.05
C PHE A 3 6.52 -1.41 9.69
N GLY A 4 6.59 -2.37 8.76
CA GLY A 4 7.17 -2.14 7.43
C GLY A 4 6.20 -2.45 6.30
N ASP A 5 5.08 -3.10 6.59
CA ASP A 5 4.10 -3.53 5.60
C ASP A 5 2.71 -3.37 6.23
N PRO A 6 1.88 -2.42 5.73
CA PRO A 6 2.02 -1.70 4.45
C PRO A 6 2.89 -0.43 4.45
N GLU A 7 3.50 -0.02 5.58
CA GLU A 7 4.05 1.33 5.73
C GLU A 7 5.16 1.69 4.72
N ALA A 8 6.01 0.73 4.35
CA ALA A 8 7.09 0.97 3.39
C ALA A 8 6.56 1.37 2.00
N MET A 9 5.41 0.83 1.56
CA MET A 9 4.84 1.19 0.25
C MET A 9 4.43 2.66 0.21
N ASN A 10 3.90 3.23 1.31
CA ASN A 10 3.61 4.66 1.37
C ASN A 10 4.90 5.49 1.31
N VAL A 11 5.88 5.16 2.14
CA VAL A 11 7.10 5.97 2.29
C VAL A 11 7.98 5.91 1.05
N LEU A 12 8.26 4.70 0.55
CA LEU A 12 9.17 4.50 -0.58
C LEU A 12 8.59 4.98 -1.91
N SER A 13 7.27 5.00 -2.06
CA SER A 13 6.62 5.58 -3.26
C SER A 13 6.88 7.08 -3.41
N LEU A 14 7.27 7.77 -2.33
CA LEU A 14 7.64 9.19 -2.37
C LEU A 14 9.15 9.40 -2.45
N LEU A 15 9.98 8.36 -2.39
CA LEU A 15 11.43 8.51 -2.40
C LEU A 15 11.90 9.05 -3.76
N LYS A 16 12.63 10.17 -3.76
CA LYS A 16 13.28 10.73 -4.96
C LYS A 16 14.72 10.27 -5.09
N SER A 17 15.40 10.10 -3.97
CA SER A 17 16.79 9.68 -3.94
C SER A 17 16.94 8.22 -4.40
N ASP A 18 18.13 7.88 -4.88
CA ASP A 18 18.44 6.51 -5.27
C ASP A 18 18.45 5.59 -4.04
N PHE A 19 17.50 4.66 -4.00
CA PHE A 19 17.39 3.71 -2.89
C PHE A 19 18.62 2.80 -2.77
N ILE A 20 19.28 2.48 -3.87
CA ILE A 20 20.47 1.63 -3.87
C ILE A 20 21.64 2.36 -3.23
N ASP A 21 21.90 3.63 -3.59
CA ASP A 21 22.94 4.45 -2.94
C ASP A 21 22.70 4.58 -1.43
N ILE A 22 21.43 4.76 -1.01
CA ILE A 22 21.08 4.79 0.41
C ILE A 22 21.41 3.45 1.08
N CYS A 23 21.07 2.32 0.46
CA CYS A 23 21.40 0.99 0.97
C CYS A 23 22.91 0.73 1.06
N GLU A 24 23.68 1.13 0.05
CA GLU A 24 25.13 1.01 0.02
C GLU A 24 25.77 1.83 1.14
N ARG A 25 25.37 3.10 1.29
CA ARG A 25 25.86 3.96 2.38
C ARG A 25 25.50 3.44 3.76
N MET A 26 24.34 2.81 3.93
CA MET A 26 23.98 2.14 5.18
C MET A 26 24.94 0.98 5.48
N ALA A 27 25.23 0.15 4.48
CA ALA A 27 26.14 -0.98 4.62
C ALA A 27 27.58 -0.54 4.93
N ASP A 28 28.02 0.56 4.32
CA ASP A 28 29.37 1.12 4.48
C ASP A 28 29.52 2.02 5.71
N GLY A 29 28.42 2.32 6.42
CA GLY A 29 28.43 3.19 7.60
C GLY A 29 28.62 4.68 7.29
N THR A 30 28.34 5.11 6.06
CA THR A 30 28.50 6.48 5.55
C THR A 30 27.16 7.16 5.23
N LEU A 31 26.11 6.79 5.97
CA LEU A 31 24.76 7.34 5.77
C LEU A 31 24.65 8.82 6.19
N ASP A 32 25.49 9.28 7.10
CA ASP A 32 25.53 10.66 7.60
C ASP A 32 25.71 11.72 6.49
N GLY A 33 26.35 11.34 5.38
CA GLY A 33 26.51 12.18 4.20
C GLY A 33 25.46 11.98 3.09
N ALA A 34 24.44 11.15 3.30
CA ALA A 34 23.41 10.89 2.29
C ALA A 34 22.36 12.02 2.24
N ASP A 35 21.99 12.47 1.05
CA ASP A 35 20.85 13.36 0.83
C ASP A 35 19.59 12.54 0.48
N VAL A 36 18.78 12.25 1.49
CA VAL A 36 17.55 11.47 1.34
C VAL A 36 16.36 12.41 1.17
N GLN A 37 15.86 12.51 -0.06
CA GLN A 37 14.78 13.40 -0.43
C GLN A 37 13.50 12.63 -0.75
N PHE A 38 12.39 13.19 -0.30
CA PHE A 38 11.04 12.69 -0.61
C PHE A 38 10.24 13.73 -1.37
N GLN A 39 9.27 13.28 -2.17
CA GLN A 39 8.26 14.13 -2.76
C GLN A 39 7.34 14.69 -1.67
N ASN A 40 7.03 15.99 -1.75
CA ASN A 40 6.01 16.61 -0.90
C ASN A 40 4.62 16.31 -1.47
N LYS A 41 4.16 15.08 -1.28
CA LYS A 41 2.87 14.55 -1.71
C LYS A 41 2.28 13.71 -0.59
N ALA A 42 0.97 13.46 -0.65
CA ALA A 42 0.30 12.51 0.21
C ALA A 42 0.18 11.15 -0.47
N THR A 43 0.20 10.08 0.32
CA THR A 43 -0.08 8.72 -0.15
C THR A 43 -1.14 8.03 0.69
N VAL A 44 -1.91 7.16 0.07
CA VAL A 44 -2.79 6.21 0.74
C VAL A 44 -2.60 4.83 0.13
N CYS A 45 -2.30 3.84 0.97
CA CYS A 45 -2.16 2.45 0.58
C CYS A 45 -3.39 1.66 1.03
N LYS A 46 -4.02 0.93 0.10
CA LYS A 46 -5.12 0.01 0.39
C LYS A 46 -4.78 -1.39 -0.07
N TYR A 47 -5.01 -2.37 0.80
CA TYR A 47 -4.88 -3.78 0.47
C TYR A 47 -6.24 -4.36 0.08
N ALA A 48 -6.30 -5.09 -1.02
CA ALA A 48 -7.30 -6.12 -1.23
C ALA A 48 -6.80 -7.42 -0.60
N VAL A 49 -7.63 -8.05 0.22
CA VAL A 49 -7.30 -9.26 0.98
C VAL A 49 -8.36 -10.35 0.74
N PRO A 50 -8.03 -11.64 0.89
CA PRO A 50 -8.97 -12.73 0.71
C PRO A 50 -10.15 -12.62 1.66
N GLU A 51 -11.34 -12.99 1.20
CA GLU A 51 -12.49 -13.21 2.08
C GLU A 51 -12.10 -14.12 3.26
N GLY A 52 -12.56 -13.78 4.46
CA GLY A 52 -12.24 -14.50 5.68
C GLY A 52 -10.85 -14.21 6.29
N TYR A 53 -10.02 -13.39 5.64
CA TYR A 53 -8.80 -12.85 6.28
C TYR A 53 -9.15 -11.98 7.51
N PRO A 54 -8.41 -12.09 8.63
CA PRO A 54 -7.17 -12.84 8.82
C PRO A 54 -7.35 -14.29 9.31
N ASP A 55 -8.55 -14.69 9.68
CA ASP A 55 -8.79 -15.92 10.44
C ASP A 55 -8.87 -17.16 9.54
N ASN A 56 -9.71 -17.13 8.51
CA ASN A 56 -9.95 -18.22 7.57
C ASN A 56 -9.95 -17.73 6.11
N PRO A 57 -8.80 -17.26 5.60
CA PRO A 57 -8.72 -16.68 4.27
C PRO A 57 -8.95 -17.72 3.17
N VAL A 58 -9.72 -17.34 2.15
CA VAL A 58 -9.82 -18.08 0.88
C VAL A 58 -8.46 -18.14 0.18
N LYS A 59 -8.22 -19.21 -0.60
CA LYS A 59 -6.93 -19.50 -1.24
C LYS A 59 -7.11 -20.15 -2.60
N GLY A 60 -6.23 -19.81 -3.52
CA GLY A 60 -6.12 -20.45 -4.83
C GLY A 60 -7.20 -20.04 -5.82
N GLU A 61 -8.04 -19.06 -5.46
CA GLU A 61 -9.06 -18.52 -6.34
C GLU A 61 -8.48 -17.44 -7.26
N PRO A 62 -8.98 -17.34 -8.52
CA PRO A 62 -8.51 -16.35 -9.48
C PRO A 62 -8.79 -14.92 -9.03
N ILE A 63 -7.85 -14.02 -9.31
CA ILE A 63 -8.00 -12.58 -9.15
C ILE A 63 -7.71 -11.88 -10.48
N ASN A 64 -8.41 -10.79 -10.74
CA ASN A 64 -8.24 -9.98 -11.94
C ASN A 64 -7.90 -8.54 -11.58
N ILE A 65 -6.78 -8.06 -12.11
CA ILE A 65 -6.21 -6.73 -11.92
C ILE A 65 -6.15 -5.91 -13.22
N SER A 66 -6.71 -6.41 -14.32
CA SER A 66 -6.60 -5.79 -15.65
C SER A 66 -7.27 -4.41 -15.74
N ASN A 67 -8.11 -4.06 -14.78
CA ASN A 67 -8.80 -2.79 -14.70
C ASN A 67 -8.05 -1.73 -13.87
N ILE A 68 -6.91 -2.10 -13.27
CA ILE A 68 -6.02 -1.12 -12.63
C ILE A 68 -5.39 -0.27 -13.73
N GLU A 69 -5.56 1.05 -13.63
CA GLU A 69 -5.04 2.00 -14.61
C GLU A 69 -3.58 2.37 -14.31
N ASN A 70 -3.23 2.47 -13.03
CA ASN A 70 -1.88 2.85 -12.59
C ASN A 70 -1.09 1.63 -12.10
N SER A 71 -0.34 1.00 -13.01
CA SER A 71 0.53 -0.13 -12.66
C SER A 71 1.68 0.24 -11.72
N ASP A 72 2.14 1.49 -11.71
CA ASP A 72 3.26 1.92 -10.87
C ASP A 72 2.88 1.99 -9.39
N GLY A 73 1.59 2.11 -9.10
CA GLY A 73 1.03 2.07 -7.75
C GLY A 73 0.59 0.67 -7.30
N LEU A 74 0.74 -0.37 -8.12
CA LEU A 74 0.28 -1.73 -7.83
C LEU A 74 1.41 -2.60 -7.27
N PHE A 75 1.17 -3.20 -6.11
CA PHE A 75 2.11 -4.09 -5.43
C PHE A 75 1.49 -5.47 -5.22
N TYR A 76 2.17 -6.50 -5.73
CA TYR A 76 1.83 -7.89 -5.45
C TYR A 76 2.39 -8.30 -4.08
N ALA A 77 1.58 -8.98 -3.27
CA ALA A 77 1.99 -9.54 -2.01
C ALA A 77 1.78 -11.05 -2.00
N SER A 78 0.65 -11.53 -1.46
CA SER A 78 0.37 -12.96 -1.32
C SER A 78 -0.41 -13.50 -2.52
N VAL A 79 0.24 -13.63 -3.67
CA VAL A 79 -0.31 -14.17 -4.92
C VAL A 79 0.56 -15.29 -5.50
N ASP A 80 -0.02 -16.09 -6.38
CA ASP A 80 0.68 -17.12 -7.15
C ASP A 80 0.15 -17.15 -8.60
N ILE A 81 0.83 -17.85 -9.50
CA ILE A 81 0.35 -18.09 -10.87
C ILE A 81 0.02 -19.57 -11.03
N LYS A 82 -1.25 -19.89 -11.32
CA LYS A 82 -1.72 -21.25 -11.60
C LYS A 82 -2.37 -21.31 -12.96
N ASN A 83 -1.90 -22.22 -13.82
CA ASN A 83 -2.39 -22.38 -15.19
C ASN A 83 -2.39 -21.07 -16.02
N GLY A 84 -1.46 -20.15 -15.72
CA GLY A 84 -1.38 -18.84 -16.38
C GLY A 84 -2.29 -17.76 -15.80
N GLU A 85 -3.06 -18.06 -14.75
CA GLU A 85 -3.92 -17.10 -14.05
C GLU A 85 -3.31 -16.70 -12.71
N LEU A 86 -3.49 -15.43 -12.35
CA LEU A 86 -3.11 -14.91 -11.04
C LEU A 86 -4.14 -15.37 -10.01
N VAL A 87 -3.67 -15.96 -8.91
CA VAL A 87 -4.53 -16.46 -7.83
C VAL A 87 -4.08 -15.90 -6.49
N GLU A 88 -5.01 -15.76 -5.54
CA GLU A 88 -4.69 -15.39 -4.17
C GLU A 88 -4.06 -16.55 -3.38
N ALA A 89 -3.14 -16.25 -2.45
CA ALA A 89 -2.43 -17.26 -1.65
C ALA A 89 -2.81 -17.25 -0.14
N GLY A 90 -3.85 -16.52 0.25
CA GLY A 90 -4.42 -16.59 1.60
C GLY A 90 -3.83 -15.65 2.64
N SER A 91 -3.23 -14.56 2.21
CA SER A 91 -2.89 -13.41 3.05
C SER A 91 -3.16 -12.15 2.22
N ARG A 92 -2.74 -10.97 2.68
CA ARG A 92 -2.84 -9.71 1.94
C ARG A 92 -2.39 -9.91 0.48
N THR A 93 -3.32 -9.78 -0.47
CA THR A 93 -3.18 -10.28 -1.83
C THR A 93 -2.43 -9.27 -2.69
N ILE A 94 -2.97 -8.07 -2.82
CA ILE A 94 -2.38 -6.96 -3.57
C ILE A 94 -2.65 -5.65 -2.85
N ALA A 95 -1.71 -4.71 -2.96
CA ALA A 95 -1.88 -3.34 -2.51
C ALA A 95 -1.88 -2.39 -3.69
N VAL A 96 -2.65 -1.31 -3.56
CA VAL A 96 -2.56 -0.15 -4.44
C VAL A 96 -2.20 1.09 -3.62
N VAL A 97 -1.39 1.95 -4.21
CA VAL A 97 -0.98 3.22 -3.60
C VAL A 97 -1.47 4.37 -4.48
N GLY A 98 -2.39 5.18 -3.92
CA GLY A 98 -2.73 6.47 -4.48
C GLY A 98 -1.73 7.52 -4.03
N ILE A 99 -1.31 8.41 -4.94
CA ILE A 99 -0.36 9.50 -4.68
C ILE A 99 -0.96 10.79 -5.23
N ALA A 100 -1.07 11.84 -4.40
CA ALA A 100 -1.65 13.12 -4.80
C ALA A 100 -1.13 14.29 -3.96
N ASP A 101 -1.60 15.51 -4.25
CA ASP A 101 -1.25 16.70 -3.48
C ASP A 101 -1.92 16.75 -2.10
N SER A 102 -3.06 16.07 -1.96
CA SER A 102 -3.78 15.95 -0.69
C SER A 102 -4.10 14.50 -0.35
N ILE A 103 -4.27 14.21 0.95
CA ILE A 103 -4.61 12.87 1.42
C ILE A 103 -5.98 12.41 0.93
N VAL A 104 -6.93 13.35 0.74
CA VAL A 104 -8.27 13.07 0.22
C VAL A 104 -8.20 12.61 -1.24
N GLU A 105 -7.39 13.27 -2.06
CA GLU A 105 -7.20 12.87 -3.46
C GLU A 105 -6.43 11.54 -3.56
N ALA A 106 -5.39 11.35 -2.72
CA ALA A 106 -4.64 10.10 -2.67
C ALA A 106 -5.53 8.92 -2.25
N GLU A 107 -6.43 9.13 -1.27
CA GLU A 107 -7.43 8.16 -0.85
C GLU A 107 -8.40 7.81 -1.98
N ALA A 108 -8.91 8.81 -2.70
CA ALA A 108 -9.84 8.60 -3.82
C ALA A 108 -9.19 7.80 -4.95
N ILE A 109 -7.91 8.06 -5.26
CA ILE A 109 -7.14 7.27 -6.24
C ILE A 109 -7.00 5.82 -5.75
N ALA A 110 -6.55 5.62 -4.50
CA ALA A 110 -6.38 4.29 -3.95
C ALA A 110 -7.70 3.50 -3.90
N GLU A 111 -8.80 4.14 -3.54
CA GLU A 111 -10.14 3.52 -3.51
C GLU A 111 -10.62 3.11 -4.90
N LYS A 112 -10.43 3.99 -5.91
CA LYS A 112 -10.77 3.70 -7.30
C LYS A 112 -10.01 2.46 -7.79
N GLU A 113 -8.70 2.44 -7.59
CA GLU A 113 -7.83 1.37 -8.09
C GLU A 113 -8.11 0.03 -7.36
N VAL A 114 -8.22 0.03 -6.02
CA VAL A 114 -8.46 -1.22 -5.27
C VAL A 114 -9.82 -1.82 -5.60
N SER A 115 -10.84 -0.97 -5.84
CA SER A 115 -12.19 -1.41 -6.21
C SER A 115 -12.29 -1.95 -7.64
N SER A 116 -11.28 -1.71 -8.48
CA SER A 116 -11.22 -2.25 -9.85
C SER A 116 -10.78 -3.73 -9.89
N VAL A 117 -10.24 -4.21 -8.77
CA VAL A 117 -9.75 -5.58 -8.61
C VAL A 117 -10.94 -6.51 -8.41
N SER A 118 -10.99 -7.58 -9.19
CA SER A 118 -12.03 -8.61 -9.07
C SER A 118 -11.46 -9.91 -8.51
N GLY A 119 -12.29 -10.66 -7.78
CA GLY A 119 -11.94 -11.91 -7.10
C GLY A 119 -12.68 -12.01 -5.76
N PRO A 120 -12.53 -13.10 -5.00
CA PRO A 120 -13.09 -13.23 -3.64
C PRO A 120 -12.25 -12.43 -2.64
N LEU A 121 -12.14 -11.12 -2.88
CA LEU A 121 -11.36 -10.17 -2.12
C LEU A 121 -12.25 -9.11 -1.49
N PHE A 122 -11.79 -8.54 -0.38
CA PHE A 122 -12.35 -7.32 0.19
C PHE A 122 -11.23 -6.36 0.61
N HIS A 123 -11.58 -5.09 0.79
CA HIS A 123 -10.68 -4.09 1.38
C HIS A 123 -11.44 -3.26 2.42
N ARG A 124 -10.69 -2.54 3.26
CA ARG A 124 -11.25 -1.51 4.13
C ARG A 124 -11.40 -0.21 3.36
N SER A 125 -12.62 0.30 3.24
CA SER A 125 -12.93 1.56 2.55
C SER A 125 -12.62 2.81 3.39
N ASP A 126 -12.40 2.67 4.70
CA ASP A 126 -12.20 3.79 5.62
C ASP A 126 -10.74 4.27 5.72
N ILE A 127 -9.79 3.54 5.13
CA ILE A 127 -8.36 3.86 5.17
C ILE A 127 -8.09 5.18 4.44
N GLY A 128 -7.48 6.14 5.15
CA GLY A 128 -7.12 7.45 4.58
C GLY A 128 -8.28 8.43 4.45
N THR A 129 -9.48 8.07 4.91
CA THR A 129 -10.65 8.96 4.84
C THR A 129 -10.52 10.13 5.81
N ALA A 130 -11.12 11.27 5.44
CA ALA A 130 -11.10 12.49 6.26
C ALA A 130 -11.64 12.25 7.68
N THR A 131 -12.69 11.43 7.82
CA THR A 131 -13.28 11.07 9.11
C THR A 131 -12.27 10.35 10.01
N VAL A 132 -11.63 9.29 9.53
CA VAL A 132 -10.65 8.53 10.32
C VAL A 132 -9.44 9.40 10.68
N ILE A 133 -8.99 10.27 9.77
CA ILE A 133 -7.89 11.20 10.02
C ILE A 133 -8.25 12.18 11.14
N GLN A 134 -9.44 12.81 11.07
CA GLN A 134 -9.93 13.70 12.13
C GLN A 134 -10.07 12.95 13.46
N GLU A 135 -10.60 11.72 13.40
CA GLU A 135 -10.52 10.64 14.39
C GLU A 135 -9.23 10.67 15.22
N ARG A 136 -8.12 10.50 14.50
CA ARG A 136 -6.77 10.42 15.07
C ARG A 136 -6.25 11.76 15.56
N MET A 137 -6.54 12.85 14.85
CA MET A 137 -6.12 14.19 15.27
C MET A 137 -6.76 14.58 16.61
N ASP A 138 -8.07 14.36 16.74
CA ASP A 138 -8.81 14.68 17.96
C ASP A 138 -8.32 13.83 19.14
N HIS A 139 -8.10 12.53 18.91
CA HIS A 139 -7.51 11.65 19.91
C HIS A 139 -6.13 12.16 20.38
N MET A 140 -5.23 12.48 19.46
CA MET A 140 -3.90 13.01 19.80
C MET A 140 -3.96 14.34 20.55
N ASN A 141 -4.91 15.22 20.19
CA ASN A 141 -5.10 16.49 20.89
C ASN A 141 -5.62 16.30 22.32
N SER A 142 -6.47 15.29 22.56
CA SER A 142 -6.96 14.98 23.92
C SER A 142 -5.90 14.40 24.86
N LEU A 143 -4.78 13.91 24.33
CA LEU A 143 -3.64 13.39 25.09
C LEU A 143 -2.60 14.46 25.45
N ARG A 144 -2.75 15.67 24.92
CA ARG A 144 -1.88 16.83 25.19
C ARG A 144 -2.43 17.67 26.35
#